data_AF-A0AAW7EMF3-F1
#
_entry.id   AF-A0AAW7EMF3-F1
#
_cell.length_a   1.000
_cell.length_b   1.000
_cell.length_c   1.000
_cell.angle_alpha   90.00
_cell.angle_beta   90.00
_cell.angle_gamma   90.00
#
_symmetry.space_group_name_H-M   'P 1'
#
loop_
_entity.id
_entity.type
_entity.pdbx_description
1 polymer ?
#
loop_
_entity_poly.entity_id
_entity_poly.type
_entity_poly.pdbx_seq_one_letter_code
_entity_poly.pdbx_strand_id
1 'polypeptide(L)'
;MCEEIRIARIVVFFCVFSMALFVVFYGVRFCKKNNIDMNTFSGMLEMYRRIFMFENKYFSILMLVCIYGGALLGLITFGVSLWAETQGCVFPTRYS
;
A
#
# COMPACT_ATOMS: atom_id res chain seq x y z
N MET A 1 -9.14 -4.30 -24.36
CA MET A 1 -8.07 -3.62 -23.59
C MET A 1 -8.62 -2.76 -22.46
N CYS A 2 -9.56 -1.84 -22.69
CA CYS A 2 -10.08 -1.00 -21.60
C CYS A 2 -10.79 -1.79 -20.48
N GLU A 3 -11.51 -2.88 -20.81
CA GLU A 3 -12.09 -3.79 -19.81
C GLU A 3 -11.02 -4.51 -18.98
N GLU A 4 -9.96 -5.03 -19.60
CA GLU A 4 -8.83 -5.66 -18.89
C GLU A 4 -8.17 -4.69 -17.91
N ILE A 5 -7.96 -3.43 -18.33
CA ILE A 5 -7.39 -2.39 -17.48
C ILE A 5 -8.35 -2.04 -16.33
N ARG A 6 -9.66 -2.02 -16.59
CA ARG A 6 -10.68 -1.81 -15.55
C ARG A 6 -10.66 -2.93 -14.51
N ILE A 7 -10.61 -4.20 -14.94
CA ILE A 7 -10.53 -5.36 -14.06
C ILE A 7 -9.21 -5.32 -13.27
N ALA A 8 -8.09 -5.05 -13.94
CA ALA A 8 -6.79 -4.92 -13.29
C ALA A 8 -6.78 -3.84 -12.20
N ARG A 9 -7.38 -2.67 -12.44
CA ARG A 9 -7.52 -1.60 -11.42
C ARG A 9 -8.31 -2.06 -10.21
N ILE A 10 -9.40 -2.81 -10.41
CA ILE A 10 -10.22 -3.36 -9.32
C ILE A 10 -9.42 -4.39 -8.51
N VAL A 11 -8.72 -5.31 -9.20
CA VAL A 11 -7.87 -6.31 -8.54
C VAL A 11 -6.77 -5.64 -7.73
N VAL A 12 -6.06 -4.67 -8.31
CA VAL A 12 -5.01 -3.93 -7.61
C VAL A 12 -5.58 -3.17 -6.41
N PHE A 13 -6.77 -2.58 -6.53
CA PHE A 13 -7.43 -1.94 -5.38
C PHE A 13 -7.64 -2.92 -4.22
N PHE A 14 -8.17 -4.12 -4.48
CA PHE A 14 -8.32 -5.14 -3.44
C PHE A 14 -6.97 -5.62 -2.89
N CYS A 15 -5.95 -5.78 -3.73
CA CYS A 15 -4.60 -6.12 -3.28
C CYS A 15 -4.04 -5.03 -2.35
N VAL A 16 -4.05 -3.77 -2.75
CA VAL A 16 -3.55 -2.63 -1.95
C VAL A 16 -4.36 -2.47 -0.66
N PHE A 17 -5.68 -2.63 -0.72
CA PHE A 17 -6.54 -2.57 0.45
C PHE A 17 -6.20 -3.67 1.47
N SER A 18 -6.00 -4.91 1.00
CA SER A 18 -5.59 -6.00 1.87
C SER A 18 -4.20 -5.77 2.48
N MET A 19 -3.24 -5.27 1.71
CA MET A 19 -1.91 -4.87 2.20
C MET A 19 -2.00 -3.80 3.28
N ALA A 20 -2.85 -2.77 3.09
CA ALA A 20 -3.05 -1.71 4.08
C ALA A 20 -3.61 -2.27 5.40
N LEU A 21 -4.59 -3.18 5.34
CA LEU A 21 -5.11 -3.85 6.53
C LEU A 21 -4.02 -4.66 7.26
N PHE A 22 -3.18 -5.39 6.51
CA PHE A 22 -2.07 -6.13 7.12
C PHE A 22 -1.06 -5.20 7.80
N VAL A 23 -0.65 -4.12 7.13
CA VAL A 23 0.30 -3.13 7.68
C VAL A 23 -0.23 -2.53 8.97
N VAL A 24 -1.51 -2.11 9.00
CA VAL A 24 -2.12 -1.54 10.20
C VAL A 24 -2.21 -2.58 11.31
N PHE A 25 -2.69 -3.79 11.01
CA PHE A 25 -2.85 -4.84 12.01
C PHE A 25 -1.52 -5.27 12.64
N TYR A 26 -0.51 -5.55 11.81
CA TYR A 26 0.81 -5.94 12.30
C TYR A 26 1.56 -4.77 12.94
N GLY A 27 1.42 -3.55 12.40
CA GLY A 27 1.98 -2.32 12.96
C GLY A 27 1.45 -2.05 14.36
N VAL A 28 0.13 -2.08 14.55
CA VAL A 28 -0.51 -1.90 15.87
C VAL A 28 -0.04 -2.98 16.85
N ARG A 29 0.04 -4.25 16.41
CA ARG A 29 0.52 -5.35 17.25
C ARG A 29 1.98 -5.15 17.67
N PHE A 30 2.85 -4.72 16.76
CA PHE A 30 4.26 -4.45 17.03
C PHE A 30 4.44 -3.25 17.96
N CYS A 31 3.74 -2.14 17.69
CA CYS A 31 3.77 -0.94 18.52
C CYS A 31 3.27 -1.22 19.95
N LYS A 32 2.18 -1.98 20.10
CA LYS A 32 1.68 -2.42 21.41
C LYS A 32 2.66 -3.30 22.16
N LYS A 33 3.38 -4.20 21.47
CA LYS A 33 4.41 -5.05 22.09
C LYS A 33 5.61 -4.24 22.60
N ASN A 34 5.94 -3.14 21.93
CA ASN A 34 7.13 -2.33 22.21
C ASN A 34 6.83 -1.02 22.95
N ASN A 35 5.60 -0.80 23.42
CA ASN A 35 5.14 0.46 24.05
C ASN A 35 5.41 1.72 23.19
N ILE A 36 5.20 1.61 21.88
CA ILE A 36 5.35 2.72 20.93
C ILE A 36 3.96 3.31 20.63
N ASP A 37 3.82 4.64 20.70
CA ASP A 37 2.58 5.33 20.32
C ASP A 37 2.55 5.65 18.82
N MET A 38 1.84 4.81 18.06
CA MET A 38 1.72 4.93 16.60
C MET A 38 0.92 6.16 16.13
N ASN A 39 0.15 6.81 17.01
CA ASN A 39 -0.60 8.02 16.66
C ASN A 39 0.28 9.28 16.69
N THR A 40 1.52 9.16 17.18
CA THR A 40 2.48 10.27 17.22
C THR A 40 3.51 10.15 16.11
N PHE A 41 4.00 11.30 15.62
CA PHE A 41 5.05 11.33 14.61
C PHE A 41 6.35 10.68 15.10
N SER A 42 6.72 10.92 16.37
CA SER A 42 7.88 10.28 17.01
C SER A 42 7.74 8.77 17.08
N GLY A 43 6.57 8.24 17.45
CA GLY A 43 6.34 6.80 17.51
C GLY A 43 6.30 6.14 16.13
N MET A 44 5.76 6.81 15.11
CA MET A 44 5.87 6.32 13.73
C MET A 44 7.32 6.25 13.25
N LEU A 45 8.13 7.28 13.51
CA LEU A 45 9.56 7.27 13.17
C LEU A 45 10.32 6.18 13.91
N GLU A 46 10.03 5.97 15.20
CA GLU A 46 10.65 4.90 15.99
C GLU A 46 10.29 3.51 15.46
N MET A 47 9.01 3.29 15.10
CA MET A 47 8.59 2.05 14.43
C MET A 47 9.34 1.87 13.10
N TYR A 48 9.44 2.93 12.29
CA TYR A 48 10.13 2.90 11.00
C TYR A 48 11.62 2.62 11.13
N ARG A 49 12.27 3.22 12.13
CA ARG A 49 13.68 2.95 12.47
C ARG A 49 13.89 1.48 12.77
N ARG A 50 13.03 0.86 13.57
CA ARG A 50 13.12 -0.57 13.92
C ARG A 50 12.83 -1.49 12.73
N ILE A 51 11.93 -1.08 11.83
CA ILE A 51 11.70 -1.77 10.56
C ILE A 51 13.01 -1.83 9.76
N PHE A 52 13.70 -0.70 9.59
CA PHE A 52 14.97 -0.64 8.85
C PHE A 52 16.17 -1.25 9.57
N MET A 53 16.14 -1.33 10.91
CA MET A 53 17.14 -2.07 11.68
C MET A 53 16.94 -3.59 11.63
N PHE A 54 15.86 -4.08 11.02
CA PHE A 54 15.54 -5.51 10.91
C PHE A 54 15.50 -6.24 12.26
N GLU A 55 15.10 -5.56 13.35
CA GLU A 55 14.99 -6.17 14.69
C GLU A 55 14.09 -7.42 14.68
N ASN A 56 13.04 -7.39 13.87
CA ASN A 56 12.25 -8.57 13.53
C ASN A 56 12.20 -8.70 12.01
N LYS A 57 13.09 -9.53 11.44
CA LYS A 57 13.23 -9.73 10.00
C LYS A 57 11.90 -9.97 9.29
N TYR A 58 11.03 -10.83 9.82
CA TYR A 58 9.75 -11.15 9.19
C TYR A 58 8.80 -9.94 9.17
N PHE A 59 8.70 -9.23 10.30
CA PHE A 59 7.89 -8.03 10.39
C PHE A 59 8.44 -6.91 9.48
N SER A 60 9.75 -6.69 9.49
CA SER A 60 10.41 -5.69 8.65
C SER A 60 10.19 -5.96 7.16
N ILE A 61 10.39 -7.21 6.71
CA ILE A 61 10.15 -7.59 5.31
C ILE A 61 8.68 -7.38 4.95
N LEU A 62 7.74 -7.83 5.80
CA LEU A 62 6.31 -7.65 5.55
C LEU A 62 5.94 -6.17 5.42
N MET A 63 6.41 -5.32 6.34
CA MET A 63 6.13 -3.88 6.32
C MET A 63 6.75 -3.21 5.08
N LEU A 64 8.00 -3.53 4.75
CA LEU A 64 8.67 -2.97 3.57
C LEU A 64 7.97 -3.39 2.28
N VAL A 65 7.63 -4.67 2.13
CA VAL A 65 6.94 -5.19 0.94
C VAL A 65 5.55 -4.56 0.81
N CYS A 66 4.80 -4.43 1.90
CA CYS A 66 3.47 -3.84 1.82
C CYS A 66 3.51 -2.33 1.55
N ILE A 67 4.43 -1.58 2.18
CA ILE A 67 4.49 -0.13 1.99
C ILE A 67 5.08 0.23 0.62
N TYR A 68 6.26 -0.29 0.30
CA TYR A 68 6.93 0.02 -0.97
C TYR A 68 6.32 -0.72 -2.15
N GLY A 69 5.92 -1.99 -1.96
CA GLY A 69 5.19 -2.72 -2.98
C GLY A 69 3.81 -2.13 -3.25
N GLY A 70 3.09 -1.70 -2.20
CA GLY A 70 1.82 -0.98 -2.36
C GLY A 70 1.98 0.35 -3.11
N ALA A 71 3.01 1.14 -2.76
CA ALA A 71 3.33 2.38 -3.48
C ALA A 71 3.68 2.12 -4.95
N LEU A 72 4.48 1.09 -5.23
CA LEU A 72 4.85 0.69 -6.60
C LEU A 72 3.62 0.27 -7.41
N LEU A 73 2.74 -0.56 -6.84
CA LEU A 73 1.48 -0.95 -7.47
C LEU A 73 0.60 0.27 -7.77
N GLY A 74 0.54 1.23 -6.85
CA GLY A 74 -0.14 2.51 -7.04
C GLY A 74 0.41 3.29 -8.24
N LEU A 75 1.75 3.44 -8.33
CA LEU A 75 2.42 4.13 -9.44
C LEU A 75 2.19 3.43 -10.78
N ILE A 76 2.31 2.10 -10.83
CA ILE A 76 2.06 1.31 -12.04
C ILE A 76 0.60 1.52 -12.48
N THR A 77 -0.34 1.40 -11.55
CA THR A 77 -1.77 1.57 -11.85
C THR A 77 -2.08 2.97 -12.35
N PHE A 78 -1.46 3.99 -11.75
CA PHE A 78 -1.59 5.38 -12.19
C PHE A 78 -1.03 5.57 -13.61
N GLY A 79 0.18 5.07 -13.89
CA GLY A 79 0.80 5.15 -15.21
C GLY A 79 0.00 4.42 -16.29
N VAL A 80 -0.50 3.21 -15.98
CA VAL A 80 -1.37 2.44 -16.90
C VAL A 80 -2.70 3.17 -17.12
N SER A 81 -3.24 3.84 -16.10
CA SER A 81 -4.47 4.62 -16.23
C SER A 81 -4.28 5.82 -17.17
N LEU A 82 -3.19 6.58 -17.00
CA LEU A 82 -2.85 7.69 -17.89
C LEU A 82 -2.61 7.23 -19.33
N TRP A 83 -1.90 6.11 -19.51
CA TRP A 83 -1.68 5.54 -20.84
C TRP A 83 -2.98 5.05 -21.48
N ALA A 84 -3.92 4.51 -20.69
CA ALA A 84 -5.22 4.09 -21.21
C ALA A 84 -6.09 5.27 -21.66
N GLU A 85 -6.02 6.41 -20.95
CA GLU A 85 -6.72 7.64 -21.34
C GLU A 85 -6.21 8.18 -22.69
N THR A 86 -4.90 8.11 -22.97
CA THR A 86 -4.35 8.52 -24.29
C THR A 86 -4.80 7.62 -25.43
N GLN A 87 -5.20 6.38 -25.14
CA GLN A 87 -5.76 5.43 -26.11
C GLN A 87 -7.29 5.56 -26.26
N GLY A 88 -7.93 6.54 -25.61
CA GLY A 88 -9.37 6.76 -25.67
C GLY A 88 -10.20 5.86 -24.75
N CYS A 89 -9.59 5.18 -23.78
CA CYS A 89 -10.35 4.46 -22.76
C CYS A 89 -11.01 5.44 -21.79
N VAL A 90 -12.34 5.44 -21.73
CA VAL A 90 -13.10 6.20 -20.73
C VAL A 90 -13.39 5.28 -19.55
N PHE A 91 -12.94 5.68 -18.37
CA PHE A 91 -13.27 5.00 -17.11
C PHE A 91 -14.39 5.79 -16.41
N PRO A 92 -15.67 5.44 -16.62
CA PRO A 92 -16.76 6.19 -16.01
C PRO A 92 -16.66 6.07 -14.50
N THR A 93 -16.43 7.21 -13.85
CA THR A 93 -16.79 7.34 -12.43
C THR A 93 -18.31 7.52 -12.42
N ARG A 94 -19.01 7.10 -11.35
CA ARG A 94 -20.49 7.15 -11.27
C ARG A 94 -21.13 8.54 -11.49
N TYR A 95 -20.31 9.56 -11.74
CA TYR A 95 -20.65 10.97 -11.94
C TYR A 95 -20.34 11.49 -13.36
N SER A 96 -19.97 10.64 -14.32
CA SER A 96 -19.87 10.98 -15.76
C SER A 96 -20.88 10.22 -16.59
#